data_AF-A0A4Q8UKU9-F1
#
_entry.id   AF-A0A4Q8UKU9-F1
#
_cell.length_a   1.000
_cell.length_b   1.000
_cell.length_c   1.000
_cell.angle_alpha   90.00
_cell.angle_beta   90.00
_cell.angle_gamma   90.00
#
_symmetry.space_group_name_H-M   'P 1'
#
loop_
_entity.id
_entity.type
_entity.pdbx_description
1 polymer ?
#
loop_
_entity_poly.entity_id
_entity_poly.type
_entity_poly.pdbx_seq_one_letter_code
_entity_poly.pdbx_strand_id
1 'polypeptide(L)'
;MSDAPAPEERLSYRLITGPDDRNFCERISTALAEGYVLHGSPAATFNGTGVIVAQALILPAAIATADAAVATAVEDLEFDGEGHA
;
A
#
# COMPACT_ATOMS: atom_id res chain seq x y z
N MET A 1 -1.42 26.38 19.32
CA MET A 1 -1.38 26.09 17.88
C MET A 1 -1.14 24.60 17.77
N SER A 2 -2.16 23.85 17.35
CA SER A 2 -2.15 22.38 17.30
C SER A 2 -1.15 21.90 16.27
N ASP A 3 -0.16 21.13 16.71
CA ASP A 3 0.67 20.29 15.84
C ASP A 3 -0.24 19.14 15.37
N ALA A 4 -0.94 19.35 14.25
CA ALA A 4 -1.63 18.26 13.59
C ALA A 4 -0.53 17.32 13.07
N PRO A 5 -0.54 16.02 13.42
CA PRO A 5 0.48 15.10 12.94
C PRO A 5 0.48 15.17 11.41
N ALA A 6 1.67 15.40 10.83
CA ALA A 6 1.89 15.31 9.39
C ALA A 6 1.19 14.04 8.89
N PRO A 7 0.47 14.09 7.75
CA PRO A 7 -0.26 12.93 7.27
C PRO A 7 0.73 11.79 7.18
N GLU A 8 0.59 10.78 8.05
CA GLU A 8 1.44 9.59 8.04
C GLU A 8 1.48 9.13 6.60
N GLU A 9 2.68 9.05 6.02
CA GLU A 9 2.90 8.71 4.63
C GLU A 9 2.35 7.29 4.42
N ARG A 10 1.07 7.21 4.05
CA ARG A 10 0.30 5.98 4.13
C ARG A 10 0.86 5.03 3.09
N LEU A 11 1.42 3.92 3.55
CA LEU A 11 2.00 2.91 2.68
C LEU A 11 0.97 2.49 1.63
N SER A 12 1.34 2.62 0.35
CA SER A 12 0.48 2.28 -0.79
C SER A 12 0.13 0.79 -0.85
N TYR A 13 0.93 -0.05 -0.19
CA TYR A 13 0.74 -1.48 -0.10
C TYR A 13 0.96 -1.95 1.34
N ARG A 14 0.07 -2.79 1.85
CA ARG A 14 0.18 -3.40 3.18
C ARG A 14 -0.23 -4.86 3.11
N LEU A 15 0.68 -5.75 3.49
CA LEU A 15 0.38 -7.15 3.69
C LEU A 15 0.07 -7.40 5.17
N ILE A 16 -1.18 -7.72 5.48
CA ILE A 16 -1.60 -8.08 6.83
C ILE A 16 -1.61 -9.60 6.93
N THR A 17 -0.86 -10.13 7.88
CA THR A 17 -0.83 -11.55 8.22
C THR A 17 -1.24 -11.77 9.67
N GLY A 18 -1.81 -12.94 9.95
CA GLY A 18 -2.24 -13.32 11.30
C GLY A 18 -3.05 -14.61 11.31
N PRO A 19 -3.48 -15.08 12.49
CA PRO A 19 -4.44 -16.18 12.60
C PRO A 19 -5.77 -15.79 11.96
N ASP A 20 -6.57 -16.79 11.56
CA ASP A 20 -7.98 -16.58 11.20
C ASP A 20 -8.80 -16.31 12.47
N ASP A 21 -8.79 -15.07 12.95
CA ASP A 21 -9.49 -14.66 14.16
C ASP A 21 -10.12 -13.27 14.04
N ARG A 22 -10.96 -12.91 15.02
CA ARG A 22 -11.70 -11.64 15.02
C ARG A 22 -10.76 -10.43 14.92
N ASN A 23 -9.58 -10.47 15.55
CA ASN A 23 -8.63 -9.37 15.49
C ASN A 23 -8.13 -9.16 14.05
N PHE A 24 -7.88 -10.25 13.31
CA PHE A 24 -7.55 -10.14 11.89
C PHE A 24 -8.69 -9.48 11.09
N CYS A 25 -9.93 -9.93 11.27
CA CYS A 25 -11.08 -9.31 10.60
C CYS A 25 -11.23 -7.81 10.94
N GLU A 26 -10.99 -7.42 12.19
CA GLU A 26 -11.03 -6.02 12.62
C GLU A 26 -9.93 -5.19 11.94
N ARG A 27 -8.69 -5.69 11.89
CA ARG A 27 -7.57 -5.00 11.21
C ARG A 27 -7.84 -4.78 9.72
N ILE A 28 -8.39 -5.78 9.03
CA ILE A 28 -8.79 -5.64 7.62
C ILE A 28 -9.91 -4.62 7.49
N SER A 29 -10.92 -4.68 8.35
CA SER A 29 -12.07 -3.77 8.31
C SER A 29 -11.66 -2.32 8.56
N THR A 30 -10.74 -2.08 9.50
CA THR A 30 -10.14 -0.75 9.73
C THR A 30 -9.42 -0.26 8.49
N ALA A 31 -8.58 -1.09 7.88
CA ALA A 31 -7.86 -0.70 6.66
C ALA A 31 -8.83 -0.39 5.50
N LEU A 32 -9.93 -1.13 5.37
CA LEU A 32 -10.98 -0.83 4.39
C LEU A 32 -11.67 0.51 4.67
N ALA A 33 -12.01 0.80 5.94
CA ALA A 33 -12.59 2.08 6.34
C ALA A 33 -11.63 3.26 6.11
N GLU A 34 -10.33 2.98 6.17
CA GLU A 34 -9.25 3.91 5.87
C GLU A 34 -9.07 4.19 4.36
N GLY A 35 -9.79 3.50 3.48
CA GLY A 35 -9.75 3.70 2.03
C GLY A 35 -8.82 2.73 1.29
N TYR A 36 -8.25 1.74 1.98
CA TYR A 36 -7.56 0.64 1.30
C TYR A 36 -8.56 -0.26 0.58
N VAL A 37 -8.09 -0.92 -0.48
CA VAL A 37 -8.85 -1.93 -1.22
C VAL A 37 -8.11 -3.27 -1.19
N LEU A 38 -8.85 -4.37 -1.24
CA LEU A 38 -8.29 -5.71 -1.24
C LEU A 38 -7.58 -5.97 -2.58
N HIS A 39 -6.32 -6.41 -2.50
CA HIS A 39 -5.56 -6.79 -3.68
C HIS A 39 -5.56 -8.30 -3.86
N GLY A 40 -6.50 -8.79 -4.67
CA GLY A 40 -6.66 -10.21 -4.97
C GLY A 40 -7.24 -11.04 -3.81
N SER A 41 -7.15 -12.36 -3.94
CA SER A 41 -7.68 -13.31 -2.96
C SER A 41 -6.77 -13.47 -1.73
N PRO A 42 -7.33 -13.71 -0.54
CA PRO A 42 -6.54 -14.04 0.65
C PRO A 42 -5.77 -15.34 0.46
N ALA A 43 -4.55 -15.39 0.99
CA ALA A 43 -3.78 -16.62 1.12
C ALA A 43 -3.99 -17.18 2.53
N ALA A 44 -4.38 -18.44 2.64
CA ALA A 44 -4.53 -19.14 3.91
C ALA A 44 -3.64 -20.39 3.93
N THR A 45 -2.93 -20.62 5.04
CA THR A 45 -2.08 -21.80 5.23
C THR A 45 -2.26 -22.37 6.63
N PHE A 46 -2.23 -23.69 6.77
CA PHE A 46 -2.33 -24.36 8.06
C PHE A 46 -0.92 -24.62 8.62
N ASN A 47 -0.62 -24.09 9.81
CA ASN A 47 0.71 -24.19 10.42
C ASN A 47 0.88 -25.40 11.36
N GLY A 48 -0.06 -26.35 11.35
CA GLY A 48 -0.08 -27.49 12.27
C GLY A 48 -0.86 -27.25 13.56
N THR A 49 -1.14 -25.99 13.92
CA THR A 49 -1.92 -25.62 15.11
C THR A 49 -3.18 -24.83 14.76
N GLY A 50 -3.14 -24.01 13.72
CA GLY A 50 -4.26 -23.20 13.26
C GLY A 50 -4.06 -22.71 11.83
N VAL A 51 -5.08 -22.01 11.31
CA VAL A 51 -5.03 -21.38 10.00
C VAL A 51 -4.42 -19.98 10.16
N ILE A 52 -3.39 -19.72 9.38
CA ILE A 52 -2.76 -18.41 9.22
C ILE A 52 -3.20 -17.84 7.89
N VAL A 53 -3.75 -16.63 7.92
CA VAL A 53 -4.23 -15.90 6.76
C VAL A 53 -3.33 -14.73 6.46
N ALA A 54 -3.21 -14.40 5.19
CA ALA A 54 -2.51 -13.26 4.67
C ALA A 54 -3.40 -12.57 3.63
N GLN A 55 -3.62 -11.27 3.82
CA GLN A 55 -4.38 -10.44 2.89
C GLN A 55 -3.56 -9.20 2.53
N ALA A 56 -3.37 -9.00 1.22
CA ALA A 56 -2.79 -7.78 0.70
C ALA A 56 -3.87 -6.71 0.55
N LEU A 57 -3.55 -5.49 0.98
CA LEU A 57 -4.35 -4.30 0.77
C LEU A 57 -3.51 -3.23 0.09
N ILE A 58 -4.13 -2.50 -0.83
CA ILE A 58 -3.51 -1.38 -1.53
C ILE A 58 -4.29 -0.10 -1.29
N LEU A 59 -3.60 1.04 -1.23
CA LEU A 59 -4.22 2.35 -1.20
C LEU A 59 -4.13 2.97 -2.60
N PRO A 60 -5.24 3.04 -3.37
CA PRO A 60 -5.21 3.48 -4.77
C PRO A 60 -4.62 4.89 -4.95
N ALA A 61 -4.92 5.79 -4.01
CA ALA A 61 -4.45 7.17 -4.04
C ALA A 61 -2.92 7.28 -3.98
N ALA A 62 -2.27 6.39 -3.22
CA ALA A 62 -0.82 6.41 -3.08
C ALA A 62 -0.11 5.71 -4.25
N ILE A 63 -0.76 4.75 -4.92
CA ILE A 63 -0.26 4.16 -6.18
C ILE A 63 -0.29 5.20 -7.31
N ALA A 64 -1.39 5.97 -7.45
CA ALA A 64 -1.48 7.03 -8.44
C ALA A 64 -0.43 8.14 -8.22
N THR A 65 -0.12 8.44 -6.95
CA THR A 65 0.93 9.41 -6.61
C THR A 65 2.32 8.90 -6.97
N ALA A 66 2.59 7.60 -6.74
CA ALA A 66 3.85 6.98 -7.16
C ALA A 66 4.01 6.96 -8.68
N ASP A 67 2.94 6.65 -9.42
CA ASP A 67 2.94 6.66 -10.90
C ASP A 67 3.23 8.06 -11.46
N ALA A 68 2.59 9.10 -10.88
CA ALA A 68 2.85 10.50 -11.23
C ALA A 68 4.30 10.94 -10.90
N ALA A 69 4.84 10.50 -9.76
CA ALA A 69 6.23 10.77 -9.39
C ALA A 69 7.22 10.10 -10.35
N VAL A 70 6.94 8.86 -10.78
CA VAL A 70 7.74 8.15 -11.79
C VAL A 70 7.67 8.89 -13.12
N ALA A 71 6.48 9.27 -13.60
CA ALA A 71 6.34 10.03 -14.85
C ALA A 71 7.14 11.34 -14.84
N THR A 72 7.11 12.07 -13.71
CA THR A 72 7.89 13.31 -13.54
C THR A 72 9.39 13.04 -13.57
N ALA A 73 9.85 11.98 -12.90
CA ALA A 73 11.27 11.62 -12.89
C ALA A 73 11.78 11.14 -14.26
N VAL A 74 10.92 10.52 -15.08
CA VAL A 74 11.27 10.12 -16.45
C VAL A 74 11.42 11.35 -17.35
N GLU A 75 10.54 12.34 -17.23
CA GLU A 75 10.64 13.61 -17.98
C GLU A 75 11.95 14.38 -17.65
N ASP A 76 12.38 14.38 -16.39
CA ASP A 76 13.64 15.01 -15.95
C ASP A 76 14.90 14.33 -16.53
N LEU A 77 14.81 13.05 -16.92
CA LEU A 77 15.93 12.28 -17.50
C LEU A 77 16.00 12.37 -19.02
N GLU A 78 14.96 12.87 -19.71
CA GLU A 78 14.93 12.98 -21.17
C GLU A 78 15.58 14.28 -21.70
N PHE A 79 16.22 15.08 -20.83
CA PHE A 79 16.92 16.32 -21.19
C PHE A 79 18.45 16.22 -21.09
N ASP A 80 19.07 15.32 -21.87
CA ASP A 80 20.51 15.35 -22.19
C ASP A 80 20.71 15.44 -23.73
N GLY A 81 19.93 16.31 -24.36
CA GLY A 81 19.80 16.38 -25.83
C GLY A 81 19.91 17.78 -26.43
N GLU A 82 20.78 18.65 -25.92
CA GLU A 82 21.25 19.86 -26.62
C GLU A 82 22.68 20.13 -26.13
N GLY A 83 23.76 20.01 -26.87
CA GLY A 83 24.04 20.07 -28.30
C GLY A 83 25.47 20.63 -28.39
N HIS A 84 26.30 20.25 -29.35
CA HIS A 84 27.45 21.06 -29.79
C HIS A 84 27.99 20.58 -31.15
N ALA A 85 27.89 21.51 -32.11
CA ALA A 85 28.51 21.62 -33.45
C ALA A 85 27.84 20.88 -34.63
#